data_AF-A0A1H1PJM1-F1
#
_entry.id   AF-A0A1H1PJM1-F1
#
_cell.length_a   1.000
_cell.length_b   1.000
_cell.length_c   1.000
_cell.angle_alpha   90.00
_cell.angle_beta   90.00
_cell.angle_gamma   90.00
#
_symmetry.space_group_name_H-M   'P 1'
#
loop_
_entity.id
_entity.type
_entity.pdbx_description
1 polymer ?
#
loop_
_entity_poly.entity_id
_entity_poly.type
_entity_poly.pdbx_seq_one_letter_code
_entity_poly.pdbx_strand_id
1 'polypeptide(L)'
;MEQNTIEIIKTIGSQWKFLLVVFLIVVFIIKWKTIWSFIGNFTQIRVKRGQTEFEMHRKENKEDSETTNQEKVIPKGDSLEDDNEELSELENNGNIFIQYHNALSEKKFKEASELLDKVLAEIESPNRKKEEVVRSYYLRHQYGDTSAFRELEEFTDKIENDNEKKSHGLFYLSLIYNQANNYEKSVQLATQALEITNDNQQKAFCVSRISDYHLENDNTKESLKIIIKSIDNINEKQPKVILYRALANYYKKTENKLLESIAYQKALELTPNNTYLLFDAAYNFSETEQDLKDLSLLFYKKLLGFDSKFQSALNNIGVTYRNLGLEVKSTEQYKKAFELKNSLAASNIANQLIHLGFVQEAEEYLKKAEEFEDPHENVFEATSLIKTKINKEKEEEEKILKKAKKKFRFFNHFGNAVFTSKKISFKISNQWYNDDDIPITISQNNNTIEFSWENGEEKHSINGVLTNNSIFATYKKPKKNTYSYNEQNKYIHRDIEGFGYINSSKEMRFIFEFEKEIIELNFTEK
;
A
#
# COMPACT_ATOMS: atom_id res chain seq x y z
N MET A 1 39.34 -39.26 -0.81
CA MET A 1 38.50 -39.10 0.40
C MET A 1 38.69 -40.37 1.21
N GLU A 2 39.32 -40.27 2.38
CA GLU A 2 39.65 -41.44 3.21
C GLU A 2 38.38 -42.21 3.59
N GLN A 3 38.48 -43.54 3.65
CA GLN A 3 37.36 -44.44 3.96
C GLN A 3 36.63 -44.05 5.26
N ASN A 4 37.38 -43.52 6.23
CA ASN A 4 36.85 -42.99 7.50
C ASN A 4 35.92 -41.79 7.31
N THR A 5 36.18 -40.91 6.33
CA THR A 5 35.33 -39.74 6.06
C THR A 5 33.96 -40.15 5.52
N ILE A 6 33.92 -41.21 4.69
CA ILE A 6 32.67 -41.73 4.11
C ILE A 6 31.82 -42.41 5.20
N GLU A 7 32.43 -43.13 6.13
CA GLU A 7 31.74 -43.72 7.28
C GLU A 7 31.20 -42.68 8.27
N ILE A 8 31.96 -41.60 8.52
CA ILE A 8 31.49 -40.49 9.35
C ILE A 8 30.30 -39.78 8.70
N ILE A 9 30.35 -39.51 7.39
CA ILE A 9 29.23 -38.90 6.66
C ILE A 9 28.00 -39.80 6.66
N LYS A 10 28.15 -41.13 6.52
CA LYS A 10 27.05 -42.08 6.64
C LYS A 10 26.46 -42.13 8.06
N THR A 11 27.30 -42.03 9.08
CA THR A 11 26.87 -42.03 10.48
C THR A 11 26.16 -40.73 10.87
N ILE A 12 26.66 -39.57 10.43
CA ILE A 12 25.98 -38.27 10.60
C ILE A 12 24.67 -38.24 9.81
N GLY A 13 24.71 -38.74 8.57
CA GLY A 13 23.54 -38.89 7.71
C GLY A 13 22.48 -39.85 8.26
N SER A 14 22.85 -40.86 9.07
CA SER A 14 21.87 -41.74 9.72
C SER A 14 21.24 -41.11 10.96
N GLN A 15 21.94 -40.17 11.60
CA GLN A 15 21.53 -39.49 12.84
C GLN A 15 20.84 -38.13 12.58
N TRP A 16 20.71 -37.67 11.34
CA TRP A 16 20.17 -36.34 11.03
C TRP A 16 18.76 -36.08 11.58
N LYS A 17 17.90 -37.10 11.63
CA LYS A 17 16.56 -37.01 12.22
C LYS A 17 16.63 -36.75 13.72
N PHE A 18 17.58 -37.37 14.42
CA PHE A 18 17.81 -37.14 15.84
C PHE A 18 18.36 -35.73 16.09
N LEU A 19 19.35 -35.30 15.31
CA LEU A 19 19.88 -33.93 15.38
C LEU A 19 18.82 -32.86 15.08
N LEU A 20 17.91 -33.12 14.15
CA LEU A 20 16.81 -32.22 13.82
C LEU A 20 15.80 -32.11 14.97
N VAL A 21 15.47 -33.23 15.63
CA VAL A 21 14.61 -33.22 16.82
C VAL A 21 15.27 -32.45 17.97
N VAL A 22 16.55 -32.69 18.23
CA VAL A 22 17.30 -31.96 19.27
C VAL A 22 17.37 -30.46 18.94
N PHE A 23 17.62 -30.09 17.69
CA PHE A 23 17.61 -28.71 17.23
C PHE A 23 16.24 -28.04 17.45
N LEU A 24 15.14 -28.71 17.09
CA LEU A 24 13.79 -28.20 17.32
C LEU A 24 13.49 -28.00 18.82
N ILE A 25 13.92 -28.93 19.68
CA ILE A 25 13.77 -28.81 21.15
C ILE A 25 14.57 -27.60 21.68
N VAL A 26 15.81 -27.42 21.22
CA VAL A 26 16.65 -26.29 21.62
C VAL A 26 16.05 -24.96 21.16
N VAL A 27 15.56 -24.88 19.92
CA VAL A 27 14.85 -23.70 19.40
C VAL A 27 13.58 -23.44 20.23
N PHE A 28 12.84 -24.49 20.58
CA PHE A 28 11.61 -24.39 21.39
C PHE A 28 11.90 -23.85 22.80
N ILE A 29 13.01 -24.26 23.43
CA ILE A 29 13.44 -23.77 24.75
C ILE A 29 13.93 -22.32 24.66
N ILE A 30 14.77 -21.98 23.68
CA ILE A 30 15.34 -20.64 23.52
C ILE A 30 14.27 -19.61 23.14
N LYS A 31 13.32 -19.99 22.28
CA LYS A 31 12.24 -19.11 21.79
C LYS A 31 10.92 -19.32 22.53
N TRP A 32 10.93 -20.00 23.68
CA TRP A 32 9.73 -20.37 24.44
C TRP A 32 8.77 -19.20 24.67
N LYS A 33 9.28 -18.03 25.06
CA LYS A 33 8.47 -16.82 25.26
C LYS A 33 7.86 -16.28 23.97
N THR A 34 8.60 -16.28 22.87
CA THR A 34 8.13 -15.82 21.54
C THR A 34 7.08 -16.79 20.97
N ILE A 35 7.29 -18.10 21.15
CA ILE A 35 6.36 -19.13 20.69
C ILE A 35 5.05 -19.07 21.48
N TRP A 36 5.09 -18.89 22.80
CA TRP A 36 3.88 -18.72 23.61
C TRP A 36 3.19 -17.37 23.37
N SER A 37 3.93 -16.30 23.08
CA SER A 37 3.35 -15.02 22.65
C SER A 37 2.64 -15.15 21.29
N PHE A 38 3.17 -15.97 20.38
CA PHE A 38 2.54 -16.25 19.09
C PHE A 38 1.29 -17.11 19.27
N ILE A 39 1.37 -18.20 20.06
CA ILE A 39 0.24 -19.11 20.35
C ILE A 39 -0.86 -18.41 21.13
N GLY A 40 -0.52 -17.53 22.08
CA GLY A 40 -1.48 -16.78 22.90
C GLY A 40 -2.38 -15.82 22.11
N ASN A 41 -2.04 -15.54 20.85
CA ASN A 41 -2.85 -14.70 19.95
C ASN A 41 -3.95 -15.46 19.20
N PHE A 42 -3.98 -16.80 19.31
CA PHE A 42 -4.99 -17.63 18.68
C PHE A 42 -6.08 -18.04 19.69
N THR A 43 -7.34 -17.89 19.30
CA THR A 43 -8.48 -18.15 20.20
C THR A 43 -9.06 -19.55 20.03
N GLN A 44 -8.85 -20.20 18.88
CA GLN A 44 -9.25 -21.59 18.64
C GLN A 44 -8.27 -22.28 17.67
N ILE A 45 -7.90 -23.52 18.00
CA ILE A 45 -7.18 -24.44 17.12
C ILE A 45 -8.11 -25.62 16.84
N ARG A 46 -8.42 -25.90 15.57
CA ARG A 46 -9.19 -27.08 15.17
C ARG A 46 -8.34 -28.02 14.31
N VAL A 47 -8.45 -29.32 14.61
CA VAL A 47 -7.85 -30.40 13.83
C VAL A 47 -8.99 -31.17 13.18
N LYS A 48 -9.03 -31.21 11.85
CA LYS A 48 -10.01 -32.05 11.13
C LYS A 48 -9.57 -33.52 11.25
N ARG A 49 -10.46 -34.39 11.73
CA ARG A 49 -10.18 -35.84 11.77
C ARG A 49 -10.07 -36.38 10.33
N GLY A 50 -8.87 -36.83 9.96
CA GLY A 50 -8.63 -37.63 8.76
C GLY A 50 -7.54 -37.11 7.81
N GLN A 51 -7.05 -35.88 7.93
CA GLN A 51 -5.93 -35.36 7.13
C GLN A 51 -5.06 -34.36 7.91
N THR A 52 -3.80 -34.21 7.50
CA THR A 52 -2.75 -33.31 8.02
C THR A 52 -3.03 -31.83 7.71
N GLU A 53 -4.20 -31.31 8.09
CA GLU A 53 -4.53 -29.88 7.97
C GLU A 53 -4.98 -29.30 9.32
N PHE A 54 -4.43 -28.12 9.64
CA PHE A 54 -4.70 -27.37 10.86
C PHE A 54 -5.34 -26.03 10.50
N GLU A 55 -6.45 -25.69 11.18
CA GLU A 55 -7.13 -24.41 11.00
C GLU A 55 -7.01 -23.61 12.30
N MET A 56 -6.41 -22.41 12.24
CA MET A 56 -6.16 -21.55 13.40
C MET A 56 -6.86 -20.21 13.22
N HIS A 57 -7.71 -19.83 14.18
CA HIS A 57 -8.39 -18.54 14.20
C HIS A 57 -7.70 -17.59 15.18
N ARG A 58 -7.24 -16.45 14.66
CA ARG A 58 -6.70 -15.32 15.44
C ARG A 58 -7.86 -14.40 15.84
N LYS A 59 -7.80 -13.82 17.05
CA LYS A 59 -8.67 -12.69 17.40
C LYS A 59 -8.21 -11.49 16.58
N GLU A 60 -8.96 -11.10 15.56
CA GLU A 60 -8.83 -9.75 15.03
C GLU A 60 -9.26 -8.80 16.16
N ASN A 61 -8.30 -8.02 16.69
CA ASN A 61 -8.67 -6.74 17.26
C ASN A 61 -9.18 -5.93 16.07
N LYS A 62 -10.49 -5.95 15.86
CA LYS A 62 -11.17 -4.84 15.20
C LYS A 62 -11.03 -3.64 16.13
N GLU A 63 -9.92 -2.92 15.99
CA GLU A 63 -10.12 -1.49 15.83
C GLU A 63 -10.90 -1.36 14.53
N ASP A 64 -12.19 -1.05 14.62
CA ASP A 64 -12.89 -0.42 13.51
C ASP A 64 -12.29 0.98 13.32
N SER A 65 -10.99 1.04 12.99
CA SER A 65 -10.47 2.16 12.25
C SER A 65 -10.77 1.81 10.80
N GLU A 66 -11.73 2.51 10.19
CA GLU A 66 -11.57 2.84 8.78
C GLU A 66 -10.20 3.55 8.68
N THR A 67 -9.11 2.80 8.57
CA THR A 67 -7.82 3.36 8.17
C THR A 67 -7.99 3.72 6.72
N THR A 68 -8.43 4.95 6.46
CA THR A 68 -8.17 5.62 5.19
C THR A 68 -6.68 5.48 4.92
N ASN A 69 -6.33 4.74 3.86
CA ASN A 69 -4.98 4.77 3.32
C ASN A 69 -4.73 6.21 2.86
N GLN A 70 -4.00 6.96 3.69
CA GLN A 70 -3.54 8.30 3.34
C GLN A 70 -2.36 8.18 2.42
N GLU A 71 -2.42 8.86 1.29
CA GLU A 71 -1.39 8.72 0.28
C GLU A 71 -0.16 9.57 0.61
N LYS A 72 0.98 8.96 0.32
CA LYS A 72 2.29 9.60 0.34
C LYS A 72 2.54 10.22 -1.03
N VAL A 73 3.30 11.30 -1.05
CA VAL A 73 3.82 11.83 -2.32
C VAL A 73 4.91 10.87 -2.81
N ILE A 74 4.68 10.27 -3.98
CA ILE A 74 5.73 9.68 -4.82
C ILE A 74 6.47 10.85 -5.46
N PRO A 75 7.81 10.91 -5.43
CA PRO A 75 8.51 12.03 -6.01
C PRO A 75 8.20 12.11 -7.52
N LYS A 76 7.75 13.29 -7.99
CA LYS A 76 8.12 13.78 -9.32
C LYS A 76 9.56 14.29 -9.15
N GLY A 77 10.51 13.40 -9.37
CA GLY A 77 11.93 13.63 -9.21
C GLY A 77 12.62 12.59 -10.07
N ASP A 78 13.16 13.09 -11.18
CA ASP A 78 13.53 12.43 -12.41
C ASP A 78 14.16 11.04 -12.27
N SER A 79 13.85 10.21 -13.27
CA SER A 79 14.64 9.08 -13.72
C SER A 79 16.14 9.37 -13.62
N LEU A 80 16.96 8.32 -13.74
CA LEU A 80 18.41 8.42 -14.01
C LEU A 80 18.76 9.14 -15.35
N GLU A 81 17.86 9.98 -15.84
CA GLU A 81 17.97 10.79 -17.03
C GLU A 81 18.44 12.17 -16.63
N ASP A 82 19.73 12.36 -16.90
CA ASP A 82 20.42 13.63 -16.99
C ASP A 82 20.37 14.54 -15.77
N ASP A 83 21.52 15.17 -15.53
CA ASP A 83 21.58 16.50 -14.96
C ASP A 83 20.91 17.51 -15.93
N ASN A 84 19.66 17.25 -16.33
CA ASN A 84 18.74 18.28 -16.78
C ASN A 84 18.23 18.92 -15.50
N GLU A 85 19.09 19.72 -14.86
CA GLU A 85 18.57 20.95 -14.29
C GLU A 85 17.66 21.52 -15.39
N GLU A 86 16.35 21.57 -15.15
CA GLU A 86 15.54 22.65 -15.73
C GLU A 86 16.31 23.90 -15.35
N LEU A 87 17.15 24.36 -16.30
CA LEU A 87 17.78 25.66 -16.28
C LEU A 87 16.59 26.61 -16.22
N SER A 88 16.23 26.99 -14.99
CA SER A 88 15.43 28.18 -14.74
C SER A 88 15.94 29.23 -15.71
N GLU A 89 15.05 29.85 -16.48
CA GLU A 89 15.37 30.89 -17.46
C GLU A 89 16.20 32.00 -16.78
N LEU A 90 17.49 31.77 -16.70
CA LEU A 90 18.48 32.73 -16.30
C LEU A 90 18.90 33.35 -17.61
N GLU A 91 18.18 34.39 -17.99
CA GLU A 91 18.62 35.38 -18.97
C GLU A 91 19.95 35.98 -18.48
N ASN A 92 21.04 35.26 -18.71
CA ASN A 92 22.38 35.74 -18.49
C ASN A 92 23.18 35.51 -19.77
N ASN A 93 22.90 36.39 -20.75
CA ASN A 93 23.50 36.43 -22.09
C ASN A 93 25.04 36.47 -22.12
N GLY A 94 25.73 36.48 -20.97
CA GLY A 94 27.19 36.44 -20.87
C GLY A 94 27.82 35.09 -20.53
N ASN A 95 27.07 34.07 -20.09
CA ASN A 95 27.66 32.78 -19.73
C ASN A 95 27.84 31.88 -20.97
N ILE A 96 29.10 31.52 -21.28
CA ILE A 96 29.43 30.73 -22.46
C ILE A 96 28.80 29.33 -22.46
N PHE A 97 28.64 28.71 -21.29
CA PHE A 97 27.98 27.40 -21.17
C PHE A 97 26.51 27.50 -21.55
N ILE A 98 25.82 28.56 -21.12
CA ILE A 98 24.41 28.81 -21.48
C ILE A 98 24.27 29.05 -22.98
N GLN A 99 25.14 29.90 -23.56
CA GLN A 99 25.12 30.13 -25.01
C GLN A 99 25.35 28.84 -25.80
N TYR A 100 26.29 28.00 -25.36
CA TYR A 100 26.55 26.70 -25.98
C TYR A 100 25.33 25.78 -25.92
N HIS A 101 24.70 25.64 -24.75
CA HIS A 101 23.50 24.81 -24.59
C HIS A 101 22.28 25.37 -25.33
N ASN A 102 22.11 26.70 -25.40
CA ASN A 102 21.06 27.33 -26.19
C ASN A 102 21.27 27.10 -27.69
N ALA A 103 22.50 27.20 -28.19
CA ALA A 103 22.80 26.90 -29.58
C ALA A 103 22.49 25.43 -29.91
N LEU A 104 22.75 24.50 -28.99
CA LEU A 104 22.36 23.10 -29.14
C LEU A 104 20.83 22.91 -29.16
N SER A 105 20.10 23.51 -28.22
CA SER A 105 18.64 23.38 -28.12
C SER A 105 17.91 24.01 -29.31
N GLU A 106 18.43 25.11 -29.84
CA GLU A 106 17.98 25.75 -31.08
C GLU A 106 18.46 25.04 -32.36
N LYS A 107 19.18 23.91 -32.22
CA LYS A 107 19.73 23.08 -33.31
C LYS A 107 20.72 23.82 -34.23
N LYS A 108 21.37 24.86 -33.69
CA LYS A 108 22.44 25.62 -34.36
C LYS A 108 23.80 24.94 -34.11
N PHE A 109 23.96 23.71 -34.58
CA PHE A 109 25.12 22.86 -34.25
C PHE A 109 26.47 23.44 -34.68
N LYS A 110 26.50 24.20 -35.77
CA LYS A 110 27.72 24.90 -36.21
C LYS A 110 28.13 25.98 -35.20
N GLU A 111 27.18 26.79 -34.75
CA GLU A 111 27.41 27.81 -33.73
C GLU A 111 27.83 27.16 -32.41
N ALA A 112 27.16 26.10 -31.99
CA ALA A 112 27.55 25.33 -30.80
C ALA A 112 29.00 24.80 -30.90
N SER A 113 29.41 24.31 -32.08
CA SER A 113 30.79 23.84 -32.30
C SER A 113 31.81 24.99 -32.24
N GLU A 114 31.48 26.19 -32.73
CA GLU A 114 32.33 27.37 -32.63
C GLU A 114 32.45 27.90 -31.18
N LEU A 115 31.43 27.68 -30.36
CA LEU A 115 31.43 28.03 -28.94
C LEU A 115 32.21 27.03 -28.08
N LEU A 116 32.40 25.79 -28.55
CA LEU A 116 33.05 24.72 -27.79
C LEU A 116 34.46 25.09 -27.33
N ASP A 117 35.28 25.72 -28.18
CA ASP A 117 36.65 26.12 -27.79
C ASP A 117 36.65 27.11 -26.61
N LYS A 118 35.64 27.99 -26.55
CA LYS A 118 35.46 28.93 -25.44
C LYS A 118 35.00 28.21 -24.17
N VAL A 119 34.07 27.25 -24.30
CA VAL A 119 33.65 26.38 -23.19
C VAL A 119 34.84 25.61 -22.61
N LEU A 120 35.67 25.01 -23.47
CA LEU A 120 36.86 24.27 -23.06
C LEU A 120 37.92 25.15 -22.39
N ALA A 121 37.96 26.45 -22.70
CA ALA A 121 38.86 27.40 -22.05
C ALA A 121 38.48 27.66 -20.58
N GLU A 122 37.18 27.68 -20.27
CA GLU A 122 36.63 27.90 -18.91
C GLU A 122 36.74 26.67 -18.00
N ILE A 123 36.91 25.47 -18.56
CA ILE A 123 37.10 24.25 -17.76
C ILE A 123 38.52 24.23 -17.20
N GLU A 124 38.71 23.98 -15.90
CA GLU A 124 40.05 23.85 -15.32
C GLU A 124 40.58 22.41 -15.39
N SER A 125 39.73 21.42 -15.10
CA SER A 125 40.12 20.01 -15.00
C SER A 125 40.50 19.41 -16.37
N PRO A 126 41.73 18.91 -16.56
CA PRO A 126 42.14 18.29 -17.82
C PRO A 126 41.28 17.08 -18.22
N ASN A 127 40.89 16.24 -17.24
CA ASN A 127 40.02 15.10 -17.50
C ASN A 127 38.62 15.57 -17.93
N ARG A 128 38.07 16.61 -17.28
CA ARG A 128 36.78 17.19 -17.68
C ARG A 128 36.84 17.79 -19.09
N LYS A 129 37.96 18.40 -19.50
CA LYS A 129 38.13 18.85 -20.91
C LYS A 129 38.09 17.68 -21.89
N LYS A 130 38.76 16.57 -21.57
CA LYS A 130 38.76 15.38 -22.43
C LYS A 130 37.35 14.82 -22.58
N GLU A 131 36.60 14.77 -21.49
CA GLU A 131 35.19 14.39 -21.51
C GLU A 131 34.36 15.35 -22.36
N GLU A 132 34.45 16.66 -22.12
CA GLU A 132 33.60 17.67 -22.77
C GLU A 132 33.76 17.65 -24.30
N VAL A 133 34.97 17.44 -24.81
CA VAL A 133 35.21 17.26 -26.25
C VAL A 133 34.35 16.13 -26.81
N VAL A 134 34.33 14.98 -26.14
CA VAL A 134 33.56 13.80 -26.59
C VAL A 134 32.07 14.02 -26.36
N ARG A 135 31.70 14.52 -25.18
CA ARG A 135 30.33 14.83 -24.77
C ARG A 135 29.66 15.77 -25.77
N SER A 136 30.39 16.69 -26.39
CA SER A 136 29.83 17.59 -27.39
C SER A 136 29.15 16.88 -28.57
N TYR A 137 29.71 15.76 -29.04
CA TYR A 137 29.07 14.92 -30.08
C TYR A 137 27.81 14.25 -29.55
N TYR A 138 27.86 13.73 -28.32
CA TYR A 138 26.69 13.12 -27.68
C TYR A 138 25.55 14.13 -27.51
N LEU A 139 25.85 15.34 -27.04
CA LEU A 139 24.85 16.40 -26.90
C LEU A 139 24.24 16.79 -28.25
N ARG A 140 25.06 16.97 -29.30
CA ARG A 140 24.56 17.20 -30.67
C ARG A 140 23.60 16.08 -31.11
N HIS A 141 23.94 14.82 -30.83
CA HIS A 141 23.05 13.69 -31.09
C HIS A 141 21.72 13.81 -30.33
N GLN A 142 21.75 14.12 -29.02
CA GLN A 142 20.54 14.29 -28.21
C GLN A 142 19.61 15.39 -28.75
N TYR A 143 20.17 16.48 -29.26
CA TYR A 143 19.39 17.57 -29.87
C TYR A 143 19.01 17.34 -31.34
N GLY A 144 19.35 16.18 -31.91
CA GLY A 144 18.87 15.72 -33.21
C GLY A 144 19.81 15.95 -34.39
N ASP A 145 21.10 16.18 -34.15
CA ASP A 145 22.11 16.18 -35.22
C ASP A 145 22.38 14.76 -35.73
N THR A 146 21.93 14.47 -36.95
CA THR A 146 22.03 13.14 -37.56
C THR A 146 23.45 12.73 -37.96
N SER A 147 24.39 13.68 -38.03
CA SER A 147 25.81 13.41 -38.32
C SER A 147 26.59 12.99 -37.08
N ALA A 148 26.16 13.43 -35.90
CA ALA A 148 26.95 13.39 -34.68
C ALA A 148 27.31 11.97 -34.20
N PHE A 149 26.44 10.98 -34.42
CA PHE A 149 26.73 9.58 -34.09
C PHE A 149 27.94 9.05 -34.86
N ARG A 150 27.97 9.24 -36.19
CA ARG A 150 29.08 8.79 -37.05
C ARG A 150 30.36 9.53 -36.71
N GLU A 151 30.26 10.84 -36.47
CA GLU A 151 31.41 11.65 -36.08
C GLU A 151 31.99 11.19 -34.73
N LEU A 152 31.15 10.84 -33.75
CA LEU A 152 31.59 10.30 -32.47
C LEU A 152 32.29 8.94 -32.64
N GLU A 153 31.75 8.05 -33.47
CA GLU A 153 32.34 6.74 -33.76
C GLU A 153 33.72 6.90 -34.39
N GLU A 154 33.83 7.67 -35.49
CA GLU A 154 35.10 7.95 -36.15
C GLU A 154 36.11 8.67 -35.26
N PHE A 155 35.65 9.62 -34.45
CA PHE A 155 36.50 10.35 -33.51
C PHE A 155 37.07 9.39 -32.46
N THR A 156 36.23 8.53 -31.89
CA THR A 156 36.62 7.56 -30.86
C THR A 156 37.61 6.53 -31.39
N ASP A 157 37.40 6.03 -32.61
CA ASP A 157 38.27 5.04 -33.24
C ASP A 157 39.69 5.58 -33.53
N LYS A 158 39.79 6.86 -33.89
CA LYS A 158 41.07 7.53 -34.17
C LYS A 158 41.91 7.84 -32.93
N ILE A 159 41.38 7.63 -31.71
CA ILE A 159 42.14 7.83 -30.47
C ILE A 159 43.04 6.62 -30.21
N GLU A 160 44.35 6.82 -30.30
CA GLU A 160 45.36 5.78 -30.01
C GLU A 160 45.97 5.88 -28.61
N ASN A 161 46.31 7.10 -28.16
CA ASN A 161 47.17 7.32 -26.97
C ASN A 161 46.51 8.18 -25.87
N ASP A 162 45.18 8.17 -25.75
CA ASP A 162 44.44 8.86 -24.68
C ASP A 162 43.31 7.98 -24.17
N ASN A 163 43.63 7.09 -23.24
CA ASN A 163 42.68 6.12 -22.68
C ASN A 163 41.45 6.78 -22.05
N GLU A 164 41.61 7.92 -21.39
CA GLU A 164 40.48 8.60 -20.74
C GLU A 164 39.53 9.18 -21.79
N LYS A 165 40.06 9.88 -22.80
CA LYS A 165 39.23 10.40 -23.90
C LYS A 165 38.55 9.27 -24.68
N LYS A 166 39.27 8.16 -24.93
CA LYS A 166 38.71 6.98 -25.59
C LYS A 166 37.62 6.31 -24.74
N SER A 167 37.82 6.25 -23.42
CA SER A 167 36.83 5.71 -22.48
C SER A 167 35.54 6.52 -22.53
N HIS A 168 35.62 7.85 -22.49
CA HIS A 168 34.45 8.71 -22.68
C HIS A 168 33.78 8.47 -24.03
N GLY A 169 34.55 8.32 -25.12
CA GLY A 169 34.02 8.01 -26.45
C GLY A 169 33.16 6.76 -26.48
N LEU A 170 33.72 5.66 -25.97
CA LEU A 170 33.04 4.37 -25.85
C LEU A 170 31.82 4.45 -24.92
N PHE A 171 31.92 5.19 -23.81
CA PHE A 171 30.82 5.42 -22.88
C PHE A 171 29.65 6.16 -23.54
N TYR A 172 29.91 7.27 -24.22
CA TYR A 172 28.85 8.03 -24.89
C TYR A 172 28.23 7.25 -26.07
N LEU A 173 29.02 6.45 -26.80
CA LEU A 173 28.48 5.51 -27.79
C LEU A 173 27.57 4.47 -27.12
N SER A 174 27.93 3.95 -25.95
CA SER A 174 27.07 2.99 -25.23
C SER A 174 25.72 3.59 -24.85
N LEU A 175 25.69 4.87 -24.46
CA LEU A 175 24.42 5.58 -24.19
C LEU A 175 23.55 5.64 -25.45
N ILE A 176 24.11 5.97 -26.61
CA ILE A 176 23.36 6.05 -27.88
C ILE A 176 22.82 4.68 -28.30
N TYR A 177 23.63 3.62 -28.20
CA TYR A 177 23.16 2.27 -28.49
C TYR A 177 22.07 1.79 -27.53
N ASN A 178 22.09 2.25 -26.27
CA ASN A 178 21.04 1.94 -25.31
C ASN A 178 19.72 2.62 -25.68
N GLN A 179 19.76 3.88 -26.15
CA GLN A 179 18.57 4.57 -26.68
C GLN A 179 17.96 3.83 -27.90
N ALA A 180 18.80 3.12 -28.67
CA ALA A 180 18.37 2.24 -29.75
C ALA A 180 17.92 0.84 -29.29
N ASN A 181 17.79 0.60 -27.97
CA ASN A 181 17.51 -0.71 -27.34
C ASN A 181 18.53 -1.81 -27.68
N ASN A 182 19.75 -1.45 -28.10
CA ASN A 182 20.81 -2.41 -28.38
C ASN A 182 21.65 -2.66 -27.12
N TYR A 183 21.08 -3.39 -26.17
CA TYR A 183 21.70 -3.64 -24.86
C TYR A 183 23.03 -4.41 -24.96
N GLU A 184 23.14 -5.37 -25.89
CA GLU A 184 24.38 -6.13 -26.09
C GLU A 184 25.55 -5.21 -26.46
N LYS A 185 25.34 -4.33 -27.46
CA LYS A 185 26.36 -3.37 -27.88
C LYS A 185 26.65 -2.34 -26.79
N SER A 186 25.63 -1.91 -26.07
CA SER A 186 25.76 -0.96 -24.94
C SER A 186 26.64 -1.53 -23.84
N VAL A 187 26.38 -2.77 -23.40
CA VAL A 187 27.22 -3.47 -22.41
C VAL A 187 28.64 -3.64 -22.92
N GLN A 188 28.82 -4.06 -24.19
CA GLN A 188 30.15 -4.23 -24.78
C GLN A 188 30.97 -2.93 -24.70
N LEU A 189 30.42 -1.83 -25.20
CA LEU A 189 31.12 -0.55 -25.28
C LEU A 189 31.40 0.04 -23.89
N ALA A 190 30.43 0.00 -22.97
CA ALA A 190 30.64 0.49 -21.61
C ALA A 190 31.65 -0.36 -20.84
N THR A 191 31.70 -1.68 -21.09
CA THR A 191 32.72 -2.57 -20.50
C THR A 191 34.11 -2.23 -21.04
N GLN A 192 34.25 -2.01 -22.35
CA GLN A 192 35.52 -1.56 -22.92
C GLN A 192 35.95 -0.19 -22.35
N ALA A 193 35.01 0.75 -22.20
CA ALA A 193 35.25 2.03 -21.56
C ALA A 193 35.78 1.85 -20.12
N LEU A 194 35.15 0.97 -19.34
CA LEU A 194 35.54 0.63 -17.96
C LEU A 194 36.95 0.02 -17.88
N GLU A 195 37.32 -0.84 -18.82
CA GLU A 195 38.61 -1.56 -18.82
C GLU A 195 39.80 -0.65 -19.11
N ILE A 196 39.64 0.36 -19.96
CA ILE A 196 40.75 1.21 -20.42
C ILE A 196 40.99 2.45 -19.54
N THR A 197 39.96 2.93 -18.83
CA THR A 197 40.08 4.10 -17.96
C THR A 197 40.81 3.77 -16.65
N ASN A 198 41.65 4.70 -16.19
CA ASN A 198 42.23 4.66 -14.85
C ASN A 198 41.50 5.59 -13.87
N ASP A 199 40.66 6.49 -14.37
CA ASP A 199 39.89 7.44 -13.58
C ASP A 199 38.71 6.74 -12.88
N ASN A 200 38.72 6.72 -11.54
CA ASN A 200 37.72 5.99 -10.77
C ASN A 200 36.31 6.62 -10.87
N GLN A 201 36.23 7.91 -11.18
CA GLN A 201 34.95 8.57 -11.45
C GLN A 201 34.33 8.04 -12.74
N GLN A 202 35.10 7.99 -13.83
CA GLN A 202 34.66 7.37 -15.09
C GLN A 202 34.33 5.88 -14.91
N LYS A 203 35.11 5.12 -14.14
CA LYS A 203 34.77 3.72 -13.81
C LYS A 203 33.40 3.62 -13.15
N ALA A 204 33.09 4.47 -12.18
CA ALA A 204 31.81 4.45 -11.49
C ALA A 204 30.63 4.77 -12.44
N PHE A 205 30.80 5.71 -13.36
CA PHE A 205 29.80 5.99 -14.40
C PHE A 205 29.59 4.79 -15.33
N CYS A 206 30.68 4.17 -15.82
CA CYS A 206 30.59 2.97 -16.65
C CYS A 206 29.87 1.84 -15.91
N VAL A 207 30.21 1.57 -14.64
CA VAL A 207 29.56 0.53 -13.82
C VAL A 207 28.08 0.81 -13.62
N SER A 208 27.71 2.07 -13.36
CA SER A 208 26.30 2.46 -13.25
C SER A 208 25.53 2.14 -14.53
N ARG A 209 26.05 2.53 -15.70
CA ARG A 209 25.39 2.27 -16.99
C ARG A 209 25.38 0.79 -17.38
N ILE A 210 26.48 0.06 -17.17
CA ILE A 210 26.52 -1.40 -17.38
C ILE A 210 25.47 -2.10 -16.52
N SER A 211 25.32 -1.68 -15.26
CA SER A 211 24.26 -2.18 -14.39
C SER A 211 22.87 -1.92 -14.98
N ASP A 212 22.57 -0.68 -15.38
CA ASP A 212 21.29 -0.32 -15.97
C ASP A 212 20.99 -1.18 -17.22
N TYR A 213 21.97 -1.34 -18.11
CA TYR A 213 21.82 -2.16 -19.32
C TYR A 213 21.59 -3.64 -19.01
N HIS A 214 22.24 -4.17 -17.97
CA HIS A 214 21.98 -5.53 -17.51
C HIS A 214 20.57 -5.67 -16.94
N LEU A 215 20.06 -4.67 -16.21
CA LEU A 215 18.70 -4.69 -15.65
C LEU A 215 17.63 -4.62 -16.74
N GLU A 216 17.81 -3.78 -17.77
CA GLU A 216 16.88 -3.69 -18.91
C GLU A 216 16.93 -4.94 -19.82
N ASN A 217 17.95 -5.78 -19.69
CA ASN A 217 18.11 -7.02 -20.44
C ASN A 217 18.00 -8.28 -19.54
N ASP A 218 17.27 -8.20 -18.42
CA ASP A 218 17.00 -9.30 -17.47
C ASP A 218 18.23 -10.03 -16.89
N ASN A 219 19.41 -9.41 -16.94
CA ASN A 219 20.69 -9.94 -16.47
C ASN A 219 21.03 -9.46 -15.05
N THR A 220 20.07 -9.54 -14.14
CA THR A 220 20.13 -9.01 -12.76
C THR A 220 21.39 -9.45 -11.99
N LYS A 221 21.82 -10.71 -12.13
CA LYS A 221 22.99 -11.23 -11.38
C LYS A 221 24.29 -10.52 -11.74
N GLU A 222 24.49 -10.19 -13.01
CA GLU A 222 25.73 -9.55 -13.46
C GLU A 222 25.77 -8.06 -13.10
N SER A 223 24.61 -7.40 -13.11
CA SER A 223 24.45 -6.05 -12.55
C SER A 223 24.91 -6.00 -11.09
N LEU A 224 24.37 -6.85 -10.22
CA LEU A 224 24.76 -6.83 -8.80
C LEU A 224 26.26 -7.11 -8.62
N LYS A 225 26.79 -8.10 -9.34
CA LYS A 225 28.19 -8.51 -9.25
C LYS A 225 29.15 -7.39 -9.62
N ILE A 226 28.90 -6.67 -10.72
CA ILE A 226 29.80 -5.59 -11.15
C ILE A 226 29.76 -4.40 -10.20
N ILE A 227 28.59 -4.07 -9.65
CA ILE A 227 28.43 -3.00 -8.65
C ILE A 227 29.22 -3.33 -7.38
N ILE A 228 28.99 -4.51 -6.79
CA ILE A 228 29.64 -4.91 -5.53
C ILE A 228 31.15 -4.98 -5.69
N LYS A 229 31.64 -5.61 -6.79
CA LYS A 229 33.08 -5.64 -7.10
C LYS A 229 33.67 -4.23 -7.18
N SER A 230 32.94 -3.27 -7.73
CA SER A 230 33.44 -1.89 -7.87
C SER A 230 33.42 -1.15 -6.54
N ILE A 231 32.42 -1.36 -5.69
CA ILE A 231 32.32 -0.79 -4.34
C ILE A 231 33.51 -1.23 -3.46
N ASP A 232 33.94 -2.49 -3.59
CA ASP A 232 35.07 -3.04 -2.84
C ASP A 232 36.42 -2.44 -3.27
N ASN A 233 36.56 -2.06 -4.54
CA ASN A 233 37.82 -1.59 -5.10
C ASN A 233 37.96 -0.07 -5.14
N ILE A 234 36.85 0.68 -5.15
CA ILE A 234 36.85 2.15 -5.24
C ILE A 234 36.52 2.76 -3.87
N ASN A 235 37.46 3.55 -3.34
CA ASN A 235 37.35 4.16 -2.01
C ASN A 235 37.15 5.68 -2.03
N GLU A 236 37.34 6.30 -3.18
CA GLU A 236 37.13 7.74 -3.34
C GLU A 236 35.67 8.11 -3.13
N LYS A 237 35.47 9.25 -2.46
CA LYS A 237 34.16 9.70 -2.00
C LYS A 237 33.13 9.80 -3.14
N GLN A 238 33.42 10.57 -4.20
CA GLN A 238 32.45 10.85 -5.26
C GLN A 238 32.12 9.61 -6.13
N PRO A 239 33.11 8.84 -6.61
CA PRO A 239 32.83 7.59 -7.32
C PRO A 239 32.01 6.60 -6.48
N LYS A 240 32.31 6.49 -5.19
CA LYS A 240 31.62 5.54 -4.29
C LYS A 240 30.16 5.93 -4.05
N VAL A 241 29.82 7.22 -4.06
CA VAL A 241 28.42 7.70 -4.05
C VAL A 241 27.68 7.21 -5.28
N ILE A 242 28.26 7.31 -6.48
CA ILE A 242 27.65 6.83 -7.73
C ILE A 242 27.39 5.33 -7.65
N LEU A 243 28.36 4.55 -7.15
CA LEU A 243 28.19 3.11 -7.02
C LEU A 243 27.10 2.71 -6.02
N TYR A 244 26.97 3.42 -4.89
CA TYR A 244 25.86 3.19 -3.96
C TYR A 244 24.50 3.59 -4.55
N ARG A 245 24.44 4.64 -5.37
CA ARG A 245 23.24 5.00 -6.13
C ARG A 245 22.87 3.93 -7.18
N ALA A 246 23.86 3.40 -7.89
CA ALA A 246 23.65 2.28 -8.82
C ALA A 246 23.12 1.03 -8.08
N LEU A 247 23.65 0.75 -6.89
CA LEU A 247 23.14 -0.32 -6.02
C LEU A 247 21.69 -0.06 -5.57
N ALA A 248 21.34 1.19 -5.25
CA ALA A 248 19.97 1.56 -4.93
C ALA A 248 19.03 1.35 -6.13
N ASN A 249 19.45 1.75 -7.35
CA ASN A 249 18.68 1.52 -8.57
C ASN A 249 18.46 0.02 -8.84
N TYR A 250 19.50 -0.80 -8.64
CA TYR A 250 19.38 -2.26 -8.70
C TYR A 250 18.27 -2.74 -7.77
N TYR A 251 18.29 -2.34 -6.49
CA TYR A 251 17.28 -2.78 -5.54
C TYR A 251 15.88 -2.21 -5.81
N LYS A 252 15.79 -1.00 -6.38
CA LYS A 252 14.54 -0.42 -6.87
C LYS A 252 13.91 -1.31 -7.96
N LYS A 253 14.71 -1.70 -8.97
CA LYS A 253 14.27 -2.57 -10.08
C LYS A 253 13.94 -3.99 -9.63
N THR A 254 14.58 -4.49 -8.57
CA THR A 254 14.24 -5.79 -7.96
C THR A 254 13.23 -5.69 -6.81
N GLU A 255 12.57 -4.53 -6.66
CA GLU A 255 11.50 -4.27 -5.67
C GLU A 255 11.90 -4.52 -4.20
N ASN A 256 13.19 -4.36 -3.86
CA ASN A 256 13.69 -4.53 -2.50
C ASN A 256 13.86 -3.17 -1.78
N LYS A 257 12.76 -2.66 -1.22
CA LYS A 257 12.71 -1.36 -0.54
C LYS A 257 13.68 -1.20 0.63
N LEU A 258 13.93 -2.26 1.38
CA LEU A 258 14.86 -2.22 2.50
C LEU A 258 16.30 -2.00 2.02
N LEU A 259 16.75 -2.82 1.07
CA LEU A 259 18.13 -2.72 0.56
C LEU A 259 18.32 -1.47 -0.32
N GLU A 260 17.28 -1.02 -1.02
CA GLU A 260 17.25 0.28 -1.70
C GLU A 260 17.55 1.42 -0.71
N SER A 261 16.82 1.47 0.42
CA SER A 261 17.02 2.48 1.48
C SER A 261 18.41 2.42 2.10
N ILE A 262 18.93 1.21 2.35
CA ILE A 262 20.27 1.01 2.91
C ILE A 262 21.36 1.49 1.94
N ALA A 263 21.19 1.24 0.64
CA ALA A 263 22.12 1.74 -0.37
C ALA A 263 22.13 3.28 -0.42
N TYR A 264 20.97 3.93 -0.35
CA TYR A 264 20.91 5.39 -0.20
C TYR A 264 21.55 5.89 1.10
N GLN A 265 21.35 5.20 2.22
CA GLN A 265 22.03 5.50 3.48
C GLN A 265 23.57 5.44 3.33
N LYS A 266 24.09 4.42 2.64
CA LYS A 266 25.54 4.32 2.36
C LYS A 266 26.04 5.48 1.50
N ALA A 267 25.26 5.94 0.52
CA ALA A 267 25.60 7.15 -0.24
C ALA A 267 25.61 8.40 0.65
N LEU A 268 24.62 8.54 1.53
CA LEU A 268 24.46 9.67 2.46
C LEU A 268 25.55 9.77 3.53
N GLU A 269 26.23 8.66 3.89
CA GLU A 269 27.43 8.73 4.73
C GLU A 269 28.54 9.57 4.08
N LEU A 270 28.58 9.59 2.75
CA LEU A 270 29.53 10.36 1.96
C LEU A 270 28.95 11.74 1.61
N THR A 271 27.66 11.85 1.31
CA THR A 271 27.00 13.12 0.95
C THR A 271 25.87 13.50 1.92
N PRO A 272 26.19 13.87 3.17
CA PRO A 272 25.20 13.96 4.25
C PRO A 272 24.16 15.08 4.09
N ASN A 273 24.33 15.99 3.14
CA ASN A 273 23.48 17.12 2.83
C ASN A 273 22.68 16.97 1.51
N ASN A 274 22.74 15.81 0.85
CA ASN A 274 21.93 15.59 -0.36
C ASN A 274 20.47 15.34 0.04
N THR A 275 19.61 16.34 -0.20
CA THR A 275 18.18 16.32 0.19
C THR A 275 17.38 15.29 -0.59
N TYR A 276 17.70 15.04 -1.86
CA TYR A 276 17.03 14.01 -2.68
C TYR A 276 17.30 12.61 -2.14
N LEU A 277 18.57 12.27 -1.86
CA LEU A 277 18.91 10.98 -1.26
C LEU A 277 18.28 10.80 0.13
N LEU A 278 18.18 11.87 0.93
CA LEU A 278 17.47 11.84 2.20
C LEU A 278 15.98 11.55 2.01
N PHE A 279 15.36 12.13 0.98
CA PHE A 279 13.96 11.90 0.65
C PHE A 279 13.73 10.45 0.22
N ASP A 280 14.52 9.94 -0.72
CA ASP A 280 14.37 8.58 -1.25
C ASP A 280 14.61 7.52 -0.19
N ALA A 281 15.63 7.70 0.67
CA ALA A 281 15.84 6.82 1.82
C ALA A 281 14.64 6.84 2.77
N ALA A 282 14.15 8.04 3.13
CA ALA A 282 13.02 8.18 4.05
C ALA A 282 11.72 7.57 3.50
N TYR A 283 11.46 7.76 2.20
CA TYR A 283 10.30 7.21 1.51
C TYR A 283 10.36 5.68 1.53
N ASN A 284 11.47 5.09 1.11
CA ASN A 284 11.59 3.64 1.01
C ASN A 284 11.61 2.95 2.39
N PHE A 285 12.18 3.56 3.44
CA PHE A 285 12.03 3.08 4.81
C PHE A 285 10.57 3.11 5.31
N SER A 286 9.73 3.96 4.72
CA SER A 286 8.31 4.05 5.08
C SER A 286 7.43 3.04 4.35
N GLU A 287 7.92 2.48 3.23
CA GLU A 287 7.20 1.58 2.32
C GLU A 287 7.65 0.12 2.42
N THR A 288 8.75 -0.16 3.12
CA THR A 288 9.21 -1.53 3.31
C THR A 288 8.25 -2.32 4.20
N GLU A 289 8.18 -3.65 3.99
CA GLU A 289 7.40 -4.58 4.84
C GLU A 289 7.88 -4.62 6.30
N GLN A 290 9.10 -4.15 6.56
CA GLN A 290 9.64 -4.03 7.91
C GLN A 290 9.10 -2.77 8.59
N ASP A 291 8.82 -2.83 9.90
CA ASP A 291 8.33 -1.67 10.64
C ASP A 291 9.46 -0.68 10.96
N LEU A 292 9.92 0.07 9.95
CA LEU A 292 11.05 1.02 10.01
C LEU A 292 10.62 2.49 9.83
N LYS A 293 9.39 2.80 10.26
CA LYS A 293 8.80 4.14 10.20
C LYS A 293 9.57 5.15 11.04
N ASP A 294 10.24 4.70 12.10
CA ASP A 294 11.14 5.50 12.93
C ASP A 294 12.36 6.00 12.14
N LEU A 295 12.98 5.13 11.33
CA LEU A 295 14.04 5.52 10.39
C LEU A 295 13.50 6.47 9.32
N SER A 296 12.34 6.19 8.73
CA SER A 296 11.70 7.14 7.80
C SER A 296 11.58 8.54 8.40
N LEU A 297 11.05 8.63 9.63
CA LEU A 297 10.90 9.89 10.33
C LEU A 297 12.24 10.59 10.58
N LEU A 298 13.29 9.83 10.96
CA LEU A 298 14.63 10.36 11.17
C LEU A 298 15.19 11.02 9.90
N PHE A 299 15.10 10.35 8.76
CA PHE A 299 15.64 10.85 7.49
C PHE A 299 14.84 12.05 6.96
N TYR A 300 13.51 12.01 7.02
CA TYR A 300 12.70 13.19 6.66
C TYR A 300 12.98 14.39 7.57
N LYS A 301 13.17 14.18 8.88
CA LYS A 301 13.55 15.27 9.77
C LYS A 301 14.93 15.84 9.45
N LYS A 302 15.89 14.99 9.09
CA LYS A 302 17.21 15.45 8.64
C LYS A 302 17.09 16.26 7.35
N LEU A 303 16.26 15.84 6.40
CA LEU A 303 15.95 16.59 5.19
C LEU A 303 15.42 17.99 5.54
N LEU A 304 14.40 18.07 6.40
CA LEU A 304 13.83 19.37 6.82
C LEU A 304 14.80 20.26 7.59
N GLY A 305 15.89 19.70 8.14
CA GLY A 305 16.99 20.47 8.70
C GLY A 305 17.81 21.24 7.65
N PHE A 306 17.84 20.76 6.41
CA PHE A 306 18.47 21.42 5.27
C PHE A 306 17.48 22.25 4.45
N ASP A 307 16.28 21.72 4.23
CA ASP A 307 15.19 22.42 3.56
C ASP A 307 13.90 22.34 4.36
N SER A 308 13.69 23.34 5.22
CA SER A 308 12.50 23.43 6.08
C SER A 308 11.18 23.60 5.32
N LYS A 309 11.22 23.93 4.02
CA LYS A 309 10.04 24.18 3.18
C LYS A 309 9.80 23.05 2.17
N PHE A 310 10.43 21.89 2.33
CA PHE A 310 10.21 20.76 1.46
C PHE A 310 8.81 20.16 1.68
N GLN A 311 7.84 20.63 0.89
CA GLN A 311 6.42 20.37 1.11
C GLN A 311 6.04 18.87 1.10
N SER A 312 6.63 18.08 0.20
CA SER A 312 6.35 16.64 0.09
C SER A 312 6.89 15.86 1.28
N ALA A 313 8.02 16.29 1.86
CA ALA A 313 8.58 15.70 3.07
C ALA A 313 7.70 16.01 4.28
N LEU A 314 7.15 17.23 4.39
CA LEU A 314 6.18 17.57 5.44
C LEU A 314 4.91 16.70 5.35
N ASN A 315 4.36 16.51 4.14
CA ASN A 315 3.22 15.59 3.95
C ASN A 315 3.59 14.16 4.40
N ASN A 316 4.72 13.63 3.93
CA ASN A 316 5.11 12.26 4.23
C ASN A 316 5.48 12.07 5.71
N ILE A 317 6.03 13.08 6.40
CA ILE A 317 6.15 13.06 7.88
C ILE A 317 4.78 13.00 8.53
N GLY A 318 3.79 13.72 8.00
CA GLY A 318 2.40 13.62 8.46
C GLY A 318 1.90 12.18 8.44
N VAL A 319 2.09 11.48 7.31
CA VAL A 319 1.73 10.06 7.15
C VAL A 319 2.51 9.19 8.13
N THR A 320 3.84 9.39 8.23
CA THR A 320 4.69 8.64 9.14
C THR A 320 4.30 8.83 10.60
N TYR A 321 3.94 10.05 11.03
CA TYR A 321 3.45 10.29 12.38
C TYR A 321 2.13 9.58 12.67
N ARG A 322 1.18 9.59 11.74
CA ARG A 322 -0.07 8.85 11.87
C ARG A 322 0.19 7.36 12.01
N ASN A 323 1.05 6.79 11.17
CA ASN A 323 1.44 5.38 11.23
C ASN A 323 2.19 4.99 12.51
N LEU A 324 2.71 5.97 13.25
CA LEU A 324 3.32 5.82 14.57
C LEU A 324 2.35 6.15 15.73
N GLY A 325 1.06 6.42 15.45
CA GLY A 325 0.03 6.74 16.45
C GLY A 325 0.10 8.19 16.99
N LEU A 326 0.82 9.09 16.32
CA LEU A 326 1.05 10.48 16.74
C LEU A 326 0.16 11.45 15.95
N GLU A 327 -1.17 11.27 16.03
CA GLU A 327 -2.17 12.00 15.24
C GLU A 327 -2.03 13.54 15.33
N VAL A 328 -1.81 14.10 16.53
CA VAL A 328 -1.65 15.57 16.68
C VAL A 328 -0.46 16.08 15.86
N LYS A 329 0.68 15.38 15.91
CA LYS A 329 1.88 15.75 15.15
C LYS A 329 1.70 15.53 13.64
N SER A 330 0.91 14.52 13.27
CA SER A 330 0.52 14.26 11.89
C SER A 330 -0.23 15.44 11.30
N THR A 331 -1.32 15.86 11.94
CA THR A 331 -2.12 17.01 11.51
C THR A 331 -1.30 18.30 11.49
N GLU A 332 -0.40 18.53 12.45
CA GLU A 332 0.53 19.66 12.42
C GLU A 332 1.41 19.69 11.17
N GLN A 333 1.97 18.56 10.74
CA GLN A 333 2.81 18.53 9.54
C GLN A 333 2.01 18.66 8.25
N TYR A 334 0.82 18.05 8.17
CA TYR A 334 -0.07 18.26 7.03
C TYR A 334 -0.44 19.73 6.87
N LYS A 335 -0.76 20.43 7.97
CA LYS A 335 -1.07 21.86 7.92
C LYS A 335 0.11 22.68 7.37
N LYS A 336 1.33 22.40 7.81
CA LYS A 336 2.54 23.04 7.26
C LYS A 336 2.74 22.75 5.78
N ALA A 337 2.55 21.50 5.35
CA ALA A 337 2.65 21.14 3.93
C ALA A 337 1.59 21.88 3.11
N PHE A 338 0.35 21.96 3.61
CA PHE A 338 -0.75 22.69 2.97
C PHE A 338 -0.48 24.20 2.87
N GLU A 339 0.08 24.83 3.91
CA GLU A 339 0.52 26.24 3.88
C GLU A 339 1.55 26.51 2.77
N LEU A 340 2.34 25.50 2.42
CA LEU A 340 3.32 25.52 1.33
C LEU A 340 2.74 25.12 -0.03
N LYS A 341 1.41 25.08 -0.17
CA LYS A 341 0.67 24.73 -1.39
C LYS A 341 0.70 23.25 -1.78
N ASN A 342 0.93 22.35 -0.82
CA ASN A 342 0.73 20.91 -1.06
C ASN A 342 -0.76 20.54 -0.96
N SER A 343 -1.40 20.30 -2.09
CA SER A 343 -2.82 19.93 -2.19
C SER A 343 -3.12 18.53 -1.63
N LEU A 344 -2.20 17.58 -1.73
CA LEU A 344 -2.34 16.23 -1.15
C LEU A 344 -2.44 16.28 0.39
N ALA A 345 -1.72 17.18 1.04
CA ALA A 345 -1.84 17.36 2.49
C ALA A 345 -3.24 17.81 2.91
N ALA A 346 -3.95 18.58 2.06
CA ALA A 346 -5.32 18.99 2.32
C ALA A 346 -6.29 17.80 2.31
N SER A 347 -6.15 16.89 1.34
CA SER A 347 -6.99 15.68 1.28
C SER A 347 -6.69 14.74 2.46
N ASN A 348 -5.44 14.63 2.90
CA ASN A 348 -5.07 13.91 4.11
C ASN A 348 -5.71 14.50 5.38
N ILE A 349 -5.75 15.83 5.52
CA ILE A 349 -6.50 16.50 6.60
C ILE A 349 -8.00 16.23 6.47
N ALA A 350 -8.57 16.41 5.28
CA ALA A 350 -9.99 16.23 5.03
C ALA A 350 -10.45 14.82 5.37
N ASN A 351 -9.70 13.78 4.98
CA ASN A 351 -10.00 12.39 5.33
C ASN A 351 -10.08 12.16 6.85
N GLN A 352 -9.20 12.78 7.64
CA GLN A 352 -9.29 12.71 9.11
C GLN A 352 -10.56 13.38 9.63
N LEU A 353 -10.87 14.57 9.11
CA LEU A 353 -12.04 15.35 9.51
C LEU A 353 -13.35 14.64 9.13
N ILE A 354 -13.44 14.05 7.93
CA ILE A 354 -14.59 13.27 7.45
C ILE A 354 -14.88 12.08 8.37
N HIS A 355 -13.85 11.38 8.82
CA HIS A 355 -14.03 10.25 9.75
C HIS A 355 -14.51 10.70 11.13
N LEU A 356 -14.08 11.87 11.58
CA LEU A 356 -14.50 12.45 12.85
C LEU A 356 -15.85 13.21 12.77
N GLY A 357 -16.41 13.37 11.57
CA GLY A 357 -17.68 14.07 11.34
C GLY A 357 -17.57 15.59 11.18
N PHE A 358 -16.35 16.15 11.16
CA PHE A 358 -16.07 17.56 10.90
C PHE A 358 -16.10 17.87 9.40
N VAL A 359 -17.25 17.64 8.77
CA VAL A 359 -17.40 17.70 7.31
C VAL A 359 -17.21 19.13 6.78
N GLN A 360 -17.70 20.14 7.49
CA GLN A 360 -17.59 21.54 7.06
C GLN A 360 -16.12 21.97 6.98
N GLU A 361 -15.34 21.65 8.01
CA GLU A 361 -13.91 21.92 8.05
C GLU A 361 -13.16 21.15 6.97
N ALA A 362 -13.57 19.91 6.68
CA ALA A 362 -13.00 19.12 5.58
C ALA A 362 -13.22 19.81 4.22
N GLU A 363 -14.46 20.25 3.93
CA GLU A 363 -14.81 20.97 2.71
C GLU A 363 -14.03 22.28 2.56
N GLU A 364 -13.78 23.00 3.65
CA GLU A 364 -12.96 24.23 3.61
C GLU A 364 -11.51 23.97 3.17
N TYR A 365 -10.88 22.89 3.64
CA TYR A 365 -9.53 22.53 3.20
C TYR A 365 -9.51 22.11 1.74
N LEU A 366 -10.47 21.28 1.32
CA LEU A 366 -10.55 20.77 -0.04
C LEU A 366 -10.78 21.91 -1.04
N LYS A 367 -11.75 22.80 -0.77
CA LYS A 367 -12.02 23.96 -1.63
C LYS A 367 -10.81 24.88 -1.79
N LYS A 368 -10.06 25.13 -0.71
CA LYS A 368 -8.82 25.93 -0.79
C LYS A 368 -7.73 25.22 -1.59
N ALA A 369 -7.65 23.89 -1.53
CA ALA A 369 -6.68 23.10 -2.27
C ALA A 369 -6.99 23.04 -3.78
N GLU A 370 -8.27 23.06 -4.17
CA GLU A 370 -8.72 23.15 -5.57
C GLU A 370 -8.24 24.44 -6.27
N GLU A 371 -7.96 25.50 -5.50
CA GLU A 371 -7.45 26.78 -6.02
C GLU A 371 -5.93 26.79 -6.25
N PHE A 372 -5.21 25.69 -5.97
CA PHE A 372 -3.77 25.58 -6.23
C PHE A 372 -3.50 25.32 -7.72
N GLU A 373 -2.28 25.60 -8.18
CA GLU A 373 -1.91 25.49 -9.60
C GLU A 373 -2.05 24.07 -10.16
N ASP A 374 -1.64 23.05 -9.39
CA ASP A 374 -1.77 21.63 -9.70
C ASP A 374 -2.39 20.87 -8.50
N PRO A 375 -3.73 20.87 -8.36
CA PRO A 375 -4.40 20.17 -7.27
C PRO A 375 -4.34 18.65 -7.46
N HIS A 376 -3.89 17.92 -6.44
CA HIS A 376 -3.78 16.47 -6.47
C HIS A 376 -5.15 15.81 -6.62
N GLU A 377 -5.24 14.69 -7.35
CA GLU A 377 -6.50 14.00 -7.65
C GLU A 377 -7.32 13.65 -6.39
N ASN A 378 -6.64 13.27 -5.31
CA ASN A 378 -7.24 12.95 -4.01
C ASN A 378 -8.05 14.09 -3.38
N VAL A 379 -7.84 15.34 -3.80
CA VAL A 379 -8.71 16.44 -3.38
C VAL A 379 -10.14 16.17 -3.86
N PHE A 380 -10.30 15.81 -5.13
CA PHE A 380 -11.60 15.49 -5.73
C PHE A 380 -12.17 14.16 -5.24
N GLU A 381 -11.30 13.18 -4.94
CA GLU A 381 -11.72 11.92 -4.33
C GLU A 381 -12.30 12.14 -2.93
N ALA A 382 -11.63 12.95 -2.09
CA ALA A 382 -12.11 13.29 -0.76
C ALA A 382 -13.44 14.08 -0.82
N THR A 383 -13.60 15.00 -1.78
CA THR A 383 -14.88 15.69 -2.02
C THR A 383 -15.99 14.69 -2.37
N SER A 384 -15.68 13.70 -3.22
CA SER A 384 -16.63 12.64 -3.60
C SER A 384 -16.97 11.71 -2.43
N LEU A 385 -16.01 11.44 -1.55
CA LEU A 385 -16.18 10.65 -0.34
C LEU A 385 -17.18 11.30 0.63
N ILE A 386 -17.14 12.63 0.79
CA ILE A 386 -18.11 13.38 1.61
C ILE A 386 -19.54 13.11 1.12
N LYS A 387 -19.79 13.33 -0.17
CA LYS A 387 -21.12 13.12 -0.78
C LYS A 387 -21.58 11.68 -0.61
N THR A 388 -20.68 10.72 -0.81
CA THR A 388 -20.98 9.29 -0.66
C THR A 388 -21.35 8.95 0.79
N LYS A 389 -20.60 9.48 1.77
CA LYS A 389 -20.87 9.24 3.19
C LYS A 389 -22.21 9.84 3.62
N ILE A 390 -22.50 11.08 3.24
CA ILE A 390 -23.79 11.74 3.55
C ILE A 390 -24.96 10.96 2.97
N ASN A 391 -24.87 10.51 1.72
CA ASN A 391 -25.93 9.72 1.09
C ASN A 391 -26.14 8.38 1.81
N LYS A 392 -25.05 7.69 2.14
CA LYS A 392 -25.10 6.41 2.87
C LYS A 392 -25.73 6.58 4.26
N GLU A 393 -25.39 7.64 4.98
CA GLU A 393 -25.97 7.96 6.29
C GLU A 393 -27.47 8.26 6.17
N LYS A 394 -27.88 9.02 5.17
CA LYS A 394 -29.29 9.30 4.88
C LYS A 394 -30.08 8.03 4.55
N GLU A 395 -29.54 7.16 3.70
CA GLU A 395 -30.18 5.89 3.37
C GLU A 395 -30.33 4.99 4.61
N GLU A 396 -29.32 4.96 5.48
CA GLU A 396 -29.37 4.21 6.72
C GLU A 396 -30.38 4.81 7.71
N GLU A 397 -30.44 6.13 7.82
CA GLU A 397 -31.48 6.83 8.60
C GLU A 397 -32.88 6.48 8.09
N GLU A 398 -33.12 6.52 6.77
CA GLU A 398 -34.41 6.16 6.18
C GLU A 398 -34.80 4.70 6.49
N LYS A 399 -33.86 3.76 6.45
CA LYS A 399 -34.08 2.36 6.85
C LYS A 399 -34.45 2.26 8.33
N ILE A 400 -33.71 2.95 9.20
CA ILE A 400 -33.97 2.99 10.65
C ILE A 400 -35.37 3.56 10.91
N LEU A 401 -35.73 4.68 10.27
CA LEU A 401 -37.04 5.31 10.44
C LEU A 401 -38.17 4.45 9.89
N LYS A 402 -37.98 3.77 8.75
CA LYS A 402 -38.97 2.82 8.21
C LYS A 402 -39.21 1.66 9.19
N LYS A 403 -38.14 1.11 9.75
CA LYS A 403 -38.18 0.06 10.79
C LYS A 403 -38.90 0.56 12.05
N ALA A 404 -38.55 1.75 12.54
CA ALA A 404 -39.16 2.36 13.70
C ALA A 404 -40.67 2.60 13.50
N LYS A 405 -41.08 3.08 12.32
CA LYS A 405 -42.51 3.29 11.96
C LYS A 405 -43.30 1.98 11.97
N LYS A 406 -42.72 0.86 11.51
CA LYS A 406 -43.35 -0.47 11.61
C LYS A 406 -43.57 -0.87 13.07
N LYS A 407 -42.53 -0.78 13.90
CA LYS A 407 -42.62 -1.06 15.34
C LYS A 407 -43.69 -0.19 16.01
N PHE A 408 -43.68 1.12 15.73
CA PHE A 408 -44.65 2.06 16.28
C PHE A 408 -46.10 1.65 15.95
N ARG A 409 -46.40 1.28 14.70
CA ARG A 409 -47.73 0.79 14.30
C ARG A 409 -48.10 -0.50 15.03
N PHE A 410 -47.18 -1.46 15.09
CA PHE A 410 -47.39 -2.71 15.81
C PHE A 410 -47.72 -2.45 17.29
N PHE A 411 -46.93 -1.61 17.97
CA PHE A 411 -47.12 -1.34 19.40
C PHE A 411 -48.40 -0.56 19.70
N ASN A 412 -48.93 0.23 18.77
CA ASN A 412 -50.26 0.83 18.93
C ASN A 412 -51.36 -0.24 19.00
N HIS A 413 -51.32 -1.25 18.14
CA HIS A 413 -52.27 -2.37 18.18
C HIS A 413 -52.04 -3.27 19.39
N PHE A 414 -50.78 -3.59 19.69
CA PHE A 414 -50.42 -4.33 20.90
C PHE A 414 -50.93 -3.63 22.16
N GLY A 415 -50.76 -2.31 22.27
CA GLY A 415 -51.27 -1.51 23.40
C GLY A 415 -52.78 -1.63 23.56
N ASN A 416 -53.55 -1.55 22.46
CA ASN A 416 -55.00 -1.79 22.49
C ASN A 416 -55.36 -3.20 22.98
N ALA A 417 -54.55 -4.20 22.62
CA ALA A 417 -54.75 -5.59 22.99
C ALA A 417 -54.39 -5.89 24.46
N VAL A 418 -53.37 -5.22 25.01
CA VAL A 418 -52.98 -5.32 26.42
C VAL A 418 -53.99 -4.57 27.31
N PHE A 419 -54.39 -3.36 26.93
CA PHE A 419 -55.14 -2.43 27.78
C PHE A 419 -56.66 -2.49 27.57
N THR A 420 -57.20 -3.69 27.35
CA THR A 420 -58.65 -3.91 27.18
C THR A 420 -59.15 -4.96 28.15
N SER A 421 -60.38 -4.78 28.64
CA SER A 421 -61.12 -5.81 29.38
C SER A 421 -61.93 -6.73 28.46
N LYS A 422 -62.12 -6.37 27.19
CA LYS A 422 -62.86 -7.15 26.20
C LYS A 422 -61.96 -8.22 25.60
N LYS A 423 -62.19 -9.48 25.97
CA LYS A 423 -61.45 -10.62 25.44
C LYS A 423 -61.95 -11.03 24.05
N ILE A 424 -61.02 -11.33 23.14
CA ILE A 424 -61.32 -11.90 21.83
C ILE A 424 -61.20 -13.43 21.95
N SER A 425 -62.29 -14.13 21.70
CA SER A 425 -62.28 -15.60 21.61
C SER A 425 -61.79 -16.03 20.22
N PHE A 426 -60.86 -16.97 20.17
CA PHE A 426 -60.34 -17.60 18.95
C PHE A 426 -60.39 -19.13 19.10
N LYS A 427 -60.33 -19.86 17.99
CA LYS A 427 -60.37 -21.32 18.01
C LYS A 427 -58.96 -21.92 18.06
N ILE A 428 -58.78 -22.93 18.89
CA ILE A 428 -57.62 -23.82 18.85
C ILE A 428 -57.98 -24.93 17.86
N SER A 429 -57.60 -24.74 16.60
CA SER A 429 -57.88 -25.66 15.49
C SER A 429 -56.65 -25.78 14.59
N ASN A 430 -56.62 -26.80 13.73
CA ASN A 430 -55.55 -26.96 12.75
C ASN A 430 -55.82 -26.15 11.46
N GLN A 431 -56.65 -25.10 11.53
CA GLN A 431 -57.03 -24.25 10.40
C GLN A 431 -56.34 -22.88 10.41
N TRP A 432 -55.26 -22.73 11.18
CA TRP A 432 -54.43 -21.52 11.18
C TRP A 432 -53.28 -21.67 10.21
N TYR A 433 -52.95 -20.58 9.52
CA TYR A 433 -51.90 -20.53 8.50
C TYR A 433 -51.07 -19.27 8.64
N ASN A 434 -49.77 -19.35 8.33
CA ASN A 434 -48.95 -18.15 8.13
C ASN A 434 -49.18 -17.53 6.74
N ASP A 435 -48.46 -16.44 6.46
CA ASP A 435 -48.52 -15.74 5.16
C ASP A 435 -48.07 -16.61 3.97
N ASP A 436 -47.33 -17.69 4.21
CA ASP A 436 -46.86 -18.66 3.20
C ASP A 436 -47.80 -19.88 3.07
N ASP A 437 -49.00 -19.81 3.63
CA ASP A 437 -49.99 -20.90 3.66
C ASP A 437 -49.51 -22.19 4.35
N ILE A 438 -48.52 -22.08 5.25
CA ILE A 438 -48.03 -23.19 6.08
C ILE A 438 -48.96 -23.34 7.30
N PRO A 439 -49.46 -24.55 7.59
CA PRO A 439 -50.34 -24.79 8.72
C PRO A 439 -49.62 -24.58 10.05
N ILE A 440 -50.27 -23.86 10.96
CA ILE A 440 -49.79 -23.54 12.30
C ILE A 440 -50.61 -24.35 13.31
N THR A 441 -49.92 -25.12 14.13
CA THR A 441 -50.54 -25.79 15.29
C THR A 441 -50.51 -24.83 16.47
N ILE A 442 -51.67 -24.60 17.09
CA ILE A 442 -51.80 -23.78 18.27
C ILE A 442 -52.16 -24.68 19.45
N SER A 443 -51.51 -24.48 20.60
CA SER A 443 -51.93 -25.09 21.85
C SER A 443 -51.95 -24.03 22.96
N GLN A 444 -52.88 -24.17 23.91
CA GLN A 444 -53.01 -23.24 25.02
C GLN A 444 -53.23 -24.01 26.33
N ASN A 445 -52.47 -23.64 27.35
CA ASN A 445 -52.64 -24.12 28.71
C ASN A 445 -52.67 -22.93 29.67
N ASN A 446 -53.83 -22.66 30.27
CA ASN A 446 -54.09 -21.45 31.05
C ASN A 446 -53.74 -20.18 30.26
N ASN A 447 -52.75 -19.42 30.73
CA ASN A 447 -52.27 -18.20 30.10
C ASN A 447 -51.06 -18.45 29.19
N THR A 448 -50.53 -19.67 29.11
CA THR A 448 -49.43 -19.99 28.19
C THR A 448 -50.00 -20.45 26.86
N ILE A 449 -49.47 -19.90 25.78
CA ILE A 449 -49.83 -20.24 24.40
C ILE A 449 -48.59 -20.61 23.62
N GLU A 450 -48.69 -21.69 22.84
CA GLU A 450 -47.63 -22.17 21.97
C GLU A 450 -48.14 -22.29 20.53
N PHE A 451 -47.29 -21.84 19.61
CA PHE A 451 -47.48 -21.96 18.16
C PHE A 451 -46.32 -22.79 17.62
N SER A 452 -46.58 -23.78 16.78
CA SER A 452 -45.53 -24.58 16.15
C SER A 452 -45.87 -24.86 14.68
N TRP A 453 -44.86 -24.79 13.83
CA TRP A 453 -44.97 -25.13 12.41
C TRP A 453 -43.65 -25.66 11.86
N GLU A 454 -43.74 -26.34 10.73
CA GLU A 454 -42.58 -26.88 10.01
C GLU A 454 -42.55 -26.28 8.60
N ASN A 455 -41.39 -25.74 8.21
CA ASN A 455 -41.13 -25.27 6.84
C ASN A 455 -40.03 -26.13 6.22
N GLY A 456 -40.43 -27.16 5.49
CA GLY A 456 -39.51 -28.22 5.07
C GLY A 456 -38.94 -28.96 6.29
N GLU A 457 -37.62 -28.91 6.48
CA GLU A 457 -36.93 -29.50 7.64
C GLU A 457 -36.81 -28.53 8.84
N GLU A 458 -37.16 -27.25 8.65
CA GLU A 458 -37.03 -26.23 9.67
C GLU A 458 -38.20 -26.29 10.64
N LYS A 459 -37.90 -26.53 11.92
CA LYS A 459 -38.89 -26.55 13.00
C LYS A 459 -38.90 -25.23 13.74
N HIS A 460 -40.05 -24.58 13.72
CA HIS A 460 -40.27 -23.27 14.30
C HIS A 460 -41.27 -23.36 15.45
N SER A 461 -41.06 -22.58 16.51
CA SER A 461 -42.10 -22.40 17.53
C SER A 461 -42.06 -21.04 18.19
N ILE A 462 -43.23 -20.56 18.59
CA ILE A 462 -43.40 -19.37 19.42
C ILE A 462 -44.05 -19.81 20.71
N ASN A 463 -43.40 -19.52 21.83
CA ASN A 463 -43.94 -19.74 23.16
C ASN A 463 -44.22 -18.39 23.79
N GLY A 464 -45.40 -18.19 24.40
CA GLY A 464 -45.71 -16.90 25.00
C GLY A 464 -46.75 -16.93 26.11
N VAL A 465 -46.85 -15.80 26.80
CA VAL A 465 -47.82 -15.57 27.87
C VAL A 465 -48.91 -14.63 27.35
N LEU A 466 -50.13 -15.16 27.24
CA LEU A 466 -51.34 -14.45 26.87
C LEU A 466 -51.88 -13.65 28.06
N THR A 467 -51.91 -12.33 27.91
CA THR A 467 -52.52 -11.38 28.85
C THR A 467 -53.54 -10.52 28.11
N ASN A 468 -54.81 -10.59 28.50
CA ASN A 468 -55.94 -10.05 27.72
C ASN A 468 -55.89 -10.56 26.26
N ASN A 469 -55.63 -9.70 25.29
CA ASN A 469 -55.48 -10.08 23.88
C ASN A 469 -54.03 -9.97 23.39
N SER A 470 -53.07 -9.78 24.28
CA SER A 470 -51.65 -9.58 23.99
C SER A 470 -50.80 -10.79 24.39
N ILE A 471 -49.68 -11.01 23.73
CA ILE A 471 -48.79 -12.15 23.93
C ILE A 471 -47.37 -11.62 24.08
N PHE A 472 -46.74 -11.88 25.22
CA PHE A 472 -45.29 -11.73 25.36
C PHE A 472 -44.65 -13.04 24.91
N ALA A 473 -43.81 -12.98 23.87
CA ALA A 473 -43.45 -14.16 23.08
C ALA A 473 -41.94 -14.38 23.00
N THR A 474 -41.54 -15.63 22.90
CA THR A 474 -40.20 -16.08 22.53
C THR A 474 -40.30 -16.95 21.30
N TYR A 475 -39.70 -16.51 20.21
CA TYR A 475 -39.62 -17.25 18.96
C TYR A 475 -38.34 -18.07 18.91
N LYS A 476 -38.48 -19.39 18.82
CA LYS A 476 -37.40 -20.34 18.56
C LYS A 476 -37.17 -20.44 17.06
N LYS A 477 -36.29 -19.57 16.54
CA LYS A 477 -35.94 -19.54 15.12
C LYS A 477 -34.85 -20.57 14.83
N PRO A 478 -35.07 -21.51 13.89
CA PRO A 478 -34.04 -22.42 13.44
C PRO A 478 -32.94 -21.66 12.67
N LYS A 479 -31.70 -22.07 12.89
CA LYS A 479 -30.51 -21.61 12.19
C LYS A 479 -29.71 -22.83 11.77
N LYS A 480 -29.49 -22.96 10.46
CA LYS A 480 -28.73 -24.08 9.89
C LYS A 480 -27.32 -24.13 10.47
N ASN A 481 -26.94 -25.28 10.99
CA ASN A 481 -25.61 -25.52 11.53
C ASN A 481 -24.69 -25.98 10.39
N THR A 482 -23.91 -25.04 9.85
CA THR A 482 -22.98 -25.29 8.72
C THR A 482 -21.86 -26.28 9.04
N TYR A 483 -21.70 -26.70 10.30
CA TYR A 483 -20.65 -27.62 10.76
C TYR A 483 -21.17 -28.97 11.27
N SER A 484 -22.48 -29.24 11.21
CA SER A 484 -23.03 -30.53 11.64
C SER A 484 -23.03 -31.56 10.51
N TYR A 485 -22.41 -32.72 10.74
CA TYR A 485 -22.47 -33.91 9.88
C TYR A 485 -23.55 -34.93 10.32
N ASN A 486 -24.32 -34.60 11.36
CA ASN A 486 -25.42 -35.43 11.87
C ASN A 486 -26.76 -34.75 11.54
N GLU A 487 -27.66 -35.48 10.85
CA GLU A 487 -29.02 -35.03 10.49
C GLU A 487 -29.83 -34.55 11.73
N GLN A 488 -29.58 -35.12 12.91
CA GLN A 488 -30.30 -34.74 14.13
C GLN A 488 -29.90 -33.36 14.70
N ASN A 489 -28.71 -32.86 14.37
CA ASN A 489 -28.18 -31.55 14.85
C ASN A 489 -28.01 -30.54 13.72
N LYS A 490 -28.71 -30.76 12.61
CA LYS A 490 -28.66 -29.95 11.38
C LYS A 490 -29.08 -28.50 11.61
N TYR A 491 -29.96 -28.27 12.59
CA TYR A 491 -30.42 -26.95 12.99
C TYR A 491 -30.15 -26.72 14.48
N ILE A 492 -29.66 -25.52 14.80
CA ILE A 492 -29.66 -24.98 16.16
C ILE A 492 -30.77 -23.94 16.25
N HIS A 493 -31.34 -23.73 17.42
CA HIS A 493 -32.37 -22.71 17.62
C HIS A 493 -31.79 -21.48 18.31
N ARG A 494 -32.24 -20.31 17.90
CA ARG A 494 -32.03 -19.06 18.62
C ARG A 494 -33.37 -18.59 19.16
N ASP A 495 -33.37 -18.31 20.46
CA ASP A 495 -34.51 -17.70 21.13
C ASP A 495 -34.48 -16.19 20.87
N ILE A 496 -35.59 -15.68 20.35
CA ILE A 496 -35.77 -14.27 20.00
C ILE A 496 -37.00 -13.76 20.75
N GLU A 497 -36.79 -12.82 21.67
CA GLU A 497 -37.90 -12.18 22.37
C GLU A 497 -38.69 -11.27 21.44
N GLY A 498 -40.00 -11.21 21.65
CA GLY A 498 -40.89 -10.37 20.87
C GLY A 498 -42.29 -10.31 21.45
N PHE A 499 -43.20 -9.82 20.64
CA PHE A 499 -44.54 -9.46 21.06
C PHE A 499 -45.54 -9.97 20.03
N GLY A 500 -46.72 -10.34 20.50
CA GLY A 500 -47.84 -10.73 19.66
C GLY A 500 -49.15 -10.15 20.16
N TYR A 501 -50.14 -10.07 19.31
CA TYR A 501 -51.50 -9.74 19.72
C TYR A 501 -52.53 -10.43 18.84
N ILE A 502 -53.70 -10.66 19.43
CA ILE A 502 -54.88 -11.17 18.74
C ILE A 502 -55.61 -9.96 18.16
N ASN A 503 -55.61 -9.83 16.84
CA ASN A 503 -56.24 -8.72 16.13
C ASN A 503 -57.75 -8.94 16.01
N SER A 504 -58.16 -10.18 15.72
CA SER A 504 -59.55 -10.61 15.63
C SER A 504 -59.66 -12.10 15.99
N SER A 505 -60.87 -12.66 16.00
CA SER A 505 -61.06 -14.10 16.25
C SER A 505 -60.34 -15.00 15.24
N LYS A 506 -59.92 -14.43 14.09
CA LYS A 506 -59.29 -15.13 12.96
C LYS A 506 -57.91 -14.61 12.60
N GLU A 507 -57.33 -13.68 13.36
CA GLU A 507 -56.05 -13.06 12.99
C GLU A 507 -55.21 -12.76 14.22
N MET A 508 -53.96 -13.21 14.20
CA MET A 508 -52.93 -12.89 15.18
C MET A 508 -51.70 -12.36 14.47
N ARG A 509 -51.00 -11.42 15.11
CA ARG A 509 -49.77 -10.84 14.58
C ARG A 509 -48.67 -10.85 15.61
N PHE A 510 -47.44 -11.03 15.15
CA PHE A 510 -46.24 -11.04 15.97
C PHE A 510 -45.14 -10.19 15.36
N ILE A 511 -44.29 -9.65 16.23
CA ILE A 511 -43.07 -8.93 15.86
C ILE A 511 -41.90 -9.42 16.72
N PHE A 512 -40.76 -9.71 16.09
CA PHE A 512 -39.51 -10.10 16.73
C PHE A 512 -38.35 -9.28 16.15
N GLU A 513 -37.34 -8.96 16.95
CA GLU A 513 -36.16 -8.21 16.50
C GLU A 513 -34.90 -9.09 16.53
N PHE A 514 -34.22 -9.22 15.39
CA PHE A 514 -33.07 -10.12 15.23
C PHE A 514 -32.02 -9.53 14.30
N GLU A 515 -30.76 -9.43 14.76
CA GLU A 515 -29.61 -8.96 13.95
C GLU A 515 -29.91 -7.68 13.15
N LYS A 516 -30.56 -6.70 13.80
CA LYS A 516 -31.02 -5.41 13.22
C LYS A 516 -32.20 -5.50 12.25
N GLU A 517 -32.77 -6.67 11.99
CA GLU A 517 -34.00 -6.84 11.21
C GLU A 517 -35.25 -7.01 12.08
N ILE A 518 -36.43 -6.82 11.47
CA ILE A 518 -37.73 -7.15 12.07
C ILE A 518 -38.26 -8.40 11.38
N ILE A 519 -38.67 -9.37 12.17
CA ILE A 519 -39.44 -10.52 11.73
C ILE A 519 -40.90 -10.26 12.10
N GLU A 520 -41.76 -10.12 11.09
CA GLU A 520 -43.22 -10.00 11.25
C GLU A 520 -43.83 -11.36 10.90
N LEU A 521 -44.69 -11.90 11.76
CA LEU A 521 -45.42 -13.13 11.50
C LEU A 521 -46.91 -12.88 11.68
N ASN A 522 -47.71 -13.19 10.67
CA ASN A 522 -49.17 -13.12 10.75
C ASN A 522 -49.73 -14.54 10.68
N PHE A 523 -50.66 -14.85 11.57
CA PHE A 523 -51.40 -16.11 11.54
C PHE A 523 -52.88 -15.81 11.31
N THR A 524 -53.48 -16.51 10.35
CA THR A 524 -54.88 -16.34 9.97
C THR A 524 -55.64 -17.66 10.02
N GLU A 525 -56.87 -17.64 10.53
CA GLU A 525 -57.79 -18.78 10.52
C GLU A 525 -58.57 -18.81 9.19
N LYS A 526 -58.39 -19.86 8.40
CA LYS A 526 -59.11 -20.06 7.13
C LYS A 526 -60.45 -20.76 7.33
#